data_AF-A0A953WBK6-F1
#
_entry.id   AF-A0A953WBK6-F1
#
_cell.length_a   1.000
_cell.length_b   1.000
_cell.length_c   1.000
_cell.angle_alpha   90.00
_cell.angle_beta   90.00
_cell.angle_gamma   90.00
#
_symmetry.space_group_name_H-M   'P 1'
#
loop_
_entity.id
_entity.type
_entity.pdbx_description
1 polymer ?
#
loop_
_entity_poly.entity_id
_entity_poly.type
_entity_poly.pdbx_seq_one_letter_code
_entity_poly.pdbx_strand_id
1 'polypeptide(L)'
;MKTAGFAAGLTLYAALAAATAIILPVAAPVFLAPIAIAIIAAAPQGRAVPQRLAISLVMLAAFLLPVWPVYLHLKIGPAPIITPTRLVMYALTALWAYDLTFSSLRRGQFAFAVRRSRWITGFVFALFGLGLLSLPMAEGRSISIPEFFRHVIIWLLPYCAVLTYVRRQRDMVLALKVFAIGGFIVAAIALAEAASGQLLAHLLSPFIDNSAEWLRNTQAQKIRDGVFRAQSSHTHPLSLGEHLALTAPLAL
;
A
#
# COMPACT_ATOMS: atom_id res chain seq x y z
N MET A 1 5.54 22.78 -23.36
CA MET A 1 4.70 21.58 -23.10
C MET A 1 4.75 21.10 -21.63
N LYS A 2 4.80 22.00 -20.62
CA LYS A 2 4.98 21.65 -19.19
C LYS A 2 3.69 21.58 -18.36
N THR A 3 2.55 21.95 -18.93
CA THR A 3 1.27 22.13 -18.22
C THR A 3 0.28 20.97 -18.39
N ALA A 4 0.34 20.22 -19.49
CA ALA A 4 -0.65 19.18 -19.80
C ALA A 4 -0.60 17.98 -18.84
N GLY A 5 0.61 17.52 -18.45
CA GLY A 5 0.75 16.41 -17.50
C GLY A 5 0.42 16.80 -16.05
N PHE A 6 0.62 18.07 -15.68
CA PHE A 6 0.26 18.64 -14.38
C PHE A 6 -1.25 18.77 -14.22
N ALA A 7 -1.92 19.32 -15.24
CA ALA A 7 -3.37 19.40 -15.27
C ALA A 7 -3.98 18.00 -15.22
N ALA A 8 -3.48 17.04 -16.01
CA ALA A 8 -3.99 15.67 -16.03
C ALA A 8 -3.83 14.93 -14.69
N GLY A 9 -2.71 15.10 -13.98
CA GLY A 9 -2.48 14.46 -12.68
C GLY A 9 -3.34 15.06 -11.57
N LEU A 10 -3.46 16.40 -11.55
CA LEU A 10 -4.30 17.11 -10.58
C LEU A 10 -5.79 16.87 -10.84
N THR A 11 -6.22 16.88 -12.11
CA THR A 11 -7.61 16.57 -12.47
C THR A 11 -7.93 15.11 -12.23
N LEU A 12 -7.02 14.17 -12.48
CA LEU A 12 -7.23 12.76 -12.14
C LEU A 12 -7.33 12.57 -10.63
N TYR A 13 -6.46 13.19 -9.84
CA TYR A 13 -6.50 13.09 -8.38
C TYR A 13 -7.73 13.80 -7.77
N ALA A 14 -8.08 15.00 -8.26
CA ALA A 14 -9.28 15.72 -7.83
C ALA A 14 -10.56 15.00 -8.26
N ALA A 15 -10.59 14.42 -9.47
CA ALA A 15 -11.71 13.60 -9.93
C ALA A 15 -11.82 12.30 -9.13
N LEU A 16 -10.70 11.67 -8.77
CA LEU A 16 -10.66 10.51 -7.89
C LEU A 16 -11.19 10.86 -6.50
N ALA A 17 -10.68 11.92 -5.89
CA ALA A 17 -11.09 12.41 -4.58
C ALA A 17 -12.58 12.80 -4.55
N ALA A 18 -13.04 13.54 -5.57
CA ALA A 18 -14.44 13.92 -5.73
C ALA A 18 -15.35 12.71 -5.99
N ALA A 19 -14.92 11.76 -6.84
CA ALA A 19 -15.66 10.51 -7.07
C ALA A 19 -15.76 9.68 -5.77
N THR A 20 -14.69 9.56 -4.99
CA THR A 20 -14.75 8.91 -3.66
C THR A 20 -15.63 9.67 -2.68
N ALA A 21 -15.66 11.01 -2.72
CA ALA A 21 -16.53 11.81 -1.86
C ALA A 21 -18.01 11.70 -2.21
N ILE A 22 -18.34 11.52 -3.50
CA ILE A 22 -19.71 11.32 -3.97
C ILE A 22 -20.18 9.89 -3.70
N ILE A 23 -19.30 8.89 -3.90
CA ILE A 23 -19.65 7.46 -3.79
C ILE A 23 -19.62 6.99 -2.32
N LEU A 24 -18.71 7.52 -1.50
CA LEU A 24 -18.51 7.14 -0.08
C LEU A 24 -18.35 8.39 0.81
N PRO A 25 -19.42 9.22 0.95
CA PRO A 25 -19.34 10.51 1.63
C PRO A 25 -18.89 10.42 3.10
N VAL A 26 -19.20 9.32 3.79
CA VAL A 26 -18.81 9.09 5.19
C VAL A 26 -17.34 8.68 5.34
N ALA A 27 -16.74 8.08 4.30
CA ALA A 27 -15.34 7.63 4.34
C ALA A 27 -14.37 8.71 3.83
N ALA A 28 -14.87 9.68 3.05
CA ALA A 28 -14.07 10.75 2.47
C ALA A 28 -13.23 11.54 3.50
N PRO A 29 -13.73 11.89 4.70
CA PRO A 29 -12.91 12.56 5.71
C PRO A 29 -11.78 11.66 6.22
N VAL A 30 -11.98 10.35 6.35
CA VAL A 30 -10.94 9.42 6.83
C VAL A 30 -9.83 9.24 5.80
N PHE A 31 -10.18 9.25 4.50
CA PHE A 31 -9.20 9.17 3.42
C PHE A 31 -8.48 10.49 3.15
N LEU A 32 -9.17 11.63 3.33
CA LEU A 32 -8.64 12.95 3.04
C LEU A 32 -8.02 13.62 4.27
N ALA A 33 -8.36 13.25 5.51
CA ALA A 33 -7.85 13.90 6.71
C ALA A 33 -6.34 13.70 6.93
N PRO A 34 -5.74 12.51 6.78
CA PRO A 34 -4.29 12.37 6.90
C PRO A 34 -3.55 13.21 5.86
N ILE A 35 -4.16 13.36 4.68
CA ILE A 35 -3.67 14.16 3.55
C ILE A 35 -3.81 15.65 3.87
N ALA A 36 -4.97 16.09 4.31
CA ALA A 36 -5.25 17.47 4.67
C ALA A 36 -4.42 17.89 5.88
N ILE A 37 -4.29 17.04 6.91
CA ILE A 37 -3.44 17.28 8.08
C ILE A 37 -1.96 17.32 7.67
N ALA A 38 -1.49 16.42 6.81
CA ALA A 38 -0.11 16.48 6.30
C ALA A 38 0.13 17.75 5.46
N ILE A 39 -0.83 18.17 4.64
CA ILE A 39 -0.75 19.38 3.82
C ILE A 39 -0.80 20.65 4.68
N ILE A 40 -1.69 20.70 5.69
CA ILE A 40 -1.87 21.84 6.59
C ILE A 40 -0.68 21.93 7.57
N ALA A 41 -0.23 20.81 8.14
CA ALA A 41 0.92 20.78 9.05
C ALA A 41 2.25 21.03 8.34
N ALA A 42 2.36 20.67 7.05
CA ALA A 42 3.52 20.96 6.20
C ALA A 42 3.37 22.24 5.37
N ALA A 43 2.35 23.08 5.63
CA ALA A 43 2.22 24.38 5.01
C ALA A 43 3.07 25.44 5.75
N PRO A 44 4.38 25.51 5.46
CA PRO A 44 5.02 26.78 5.14
C PRO A 44 5.40 26.81 3.66
N GLN A 45 5.23 28.00 3.08
CA GLN A 45 5.37 28.35 1.66
C GLN A 45 6.51 27.59 0.94
N GLY A 46 6.14 26.71 0.00
CA GLY A 46 6.98 26.31 -1.14
C GLY A 46 8.13 25.33 -0.89
N ARG A 47 8.25 24.70 0.29
CA ARG A 47 9.35 23.73 0.53
C ARG A 47 8.92 22.32 0.16
N ALA A 48 9.72 21.67 -0.69
CA ALA A 48 9.55 20.26 -1.05
C ALA A 48 9.59 19.36 0.20
N VAL A 49 8.87 18.23 0.18
CA VAL A 49 8.84 17.29 1.30
C VAL A 49 10.26 16.80 1.61
N PRO A 50 10.64 16.72 2.90
CA PRO A 50 11.92 16.16 3.30
C PRO A 50 12.10 14.75 2.73
N GLN A 51 13.12 14.56 1.89
CA GLN A 51 13.36 13.27 1.23
C GLN A 51 13.50 12.11 2.24
N ARG A 52 14.10 12.39 3.41
CA ARG A 52 14.28 11.40 4.47
C ARG A 52 12.95 10.84 4.96
N LEU A 53 11.93 11.69 5.13
CA LEU A 53 10.60 11.26 5.56
C LEU A 53 9.95 10.32 4.53
N ALA A 54 10.00 10.70 3.25
CA ALA A 54 9.45 9.88 2.18
C ALA A 54 10.15 8.52 2.07
N ILE A 55 11.48 8.49 2.17
CA ILE A 55 12.25 7.23 2.19
C ILE A 55 11.90 6.39 3.42
N SER A 56 11.83 6.99 4.61
CA SER A 56 11.43 6.25 5.82
C SER A 56 10.04 5.63 5.70
N LEU A 57 9.09 6.33 5.09
CA LEU A 57 7.75 5.78 4.82
C LEU A 57 7.79 4.66 3.79
N VAL A 58 8.62 4.75 2.75
CA VAL A 58 8.85 3.64 1.82
C VAL A 58 9.43 2.42 2.53
N MET A 59 10.42 2.61 3.42
CA MET A 59 11.01 1.50 4.18
C MET A 59 10.00 0.89 5.14
N LEU A 60 9.23 1.72 5.85
CA LEU A 60 8.18 1.26 6.75
C LEU A 60 7.09 0.51 5.97
N ALA A 61 6.70 0.99 4.80
CA ALA A 61 5.78 0.30 3.91
C ALA A 61 6.34 -1.07 3.46
N ALA A 62 7.62 -1.11 3.04
CA ALA A 62 8.30 -2.34 2.65
C ALA A 62 8.41 -3.36 3.81
N PHE A 63 8.53 -2.88 5.05
CA PHE A 63 8.54 -3.73 6.24
C PHE A 63 7.14 -4.25 6.60
N LEU A 64 6.15 -3.36 6.63
CA LEU A 64 4.78 -3.69 7.03
C LEU A 64 4.05 -4.54 5.99
N LEU A 65 4.42 -4.44 4.71
CA LEU A 65 3.85 -5.26 3.66
C LEU A 65 3.94 -6.75 3.99
N PRO A 66 5.12 -7.36 4.21
CA PRO A 66 5.22 -8.77 4.58
C PRO A 66 4.76 -9.03 6.02
N VAL A 67 5.14 -8.17 6.98
CA VAL A 67 5.00 -8.46 8.42
C VAL A 67 3.57 -8.31 8.92
N TRP A 68 2.84 -7.29 8.47
CA TRP A 68 1.52 -7.01 9.01
C TRP A 68 0.45 -7.86 8.29
N PRO A 69 -0.26 -8.76 9.00
CA PRO A 69 -1.30 -9.57 8.40
C PRO A 69 -2.49 -8.71 7.97
N VAL A 70 -2.94 -8.89 6.73
CA VAL A 70 -4.04 -8.09 6.13
C VAL A 70 -5.38 -8.32 6.84
N TYR A 71 -5.55 -9.47 7.49
CA TYR A 71 -6.75 -9.77 8.27
C TYR A 71 -6.81 -9.00 9.61
N LEU A 72 -5.68 -8.55 10.17
CA LEU A 72 -5.69 -7.70 11.37
C LEU A 72 -5.98 -6.26 10.95
N HIS A 73 -7.21 -5.85 11.19
CA HIS A 73 -7.69 -4.53 10.85
C HIS A 73 -8.54 -3.93 11.94
N LEU A 74 -8.47 -2.61 12.07
CA LEU A 74 -9.30 -1.84 12.96
C LEU A 74 -10.52 -1.35 12.17
N LYS A 75 -11.71 -1.63 12.69
CA LYS A 75 -12.98 -1.14 12.15
C LYS A 75 -13.63 -0.21 13.16
N ILE A 76 -13.57 1.09 12.89
CA ILE A 76 -14.15 2.12 13.76
C ILE A 76 -15.53 2.49 13.21
N GLY A 77 -16.57 1.77 13.65
CA GLY A 77 -17.95 2.00 13.20
C GLY A 77 -18.14 1.80 11.68
N PRO A 78 -18.75 2.77 10.96
CA PRO A 78 -18.91 2.71 9.50
C PRO A 78 -17.66 3.12 8.71
N ALA A 79 -16.55 3.46 9.40
CA ALA A 79 -15.31 3.86 8.74
C ALA A 79 -14.73 2.71 7.89
N PRO A 80 -13.98 3.05 6.81
CA PRO A 80 -13.27 2.06 6.03
C PRO A 80 -12.29 1.30 6.93
N ILE A 81 -12.08 0.03 6.60
CA ILE A 81 -11.13 -0.85 7.27
C ILE A 81 -9.73 -0.22 7.27
N ILE A 82 -9.20 0.09 8.46
CA ILE A 82 -7.88 0.71 8.65
C ILE A 82 -6.88 -0.38 9.05
N THR A 83 -5.77 -0.46 8.32
CA THR A 83 -4.61 -1.26 8.72
C THR A 83 -3.37 -0.35 8.77
N PRO A 84 -2.38 -0.63 9.62
CA PRO A 84 -1.11 0.11 9.64
C PRO A 84 -0.47 0.22 8.26
N THR A 85 -0.47 -0.87 7.49
CA THR A 85 0.06 -0.88 6.11
C THR A 85 -0.69 0.12 5.23
N ARG A 86 -2.03 0.16 5.31
CA ARG A 86 -2.85 1.12 4.54
C ARG A 86 -2.56 2.56 4.95
N LEU A 87 -2.45 2.85 6.24
CA LEU A 87 -2.13 4.19 6.74
C LEU A 87 -0.80 4.70 6.20
N VAL A 88 0.24 3.85 6.22
CA VAL A 88 1.56 4.21 5.69
C VAL A 88 1.50 4.42 4.17
N MET A 89 0.78 3.58 3.43
CA MET A 89 0.61 3.76 1.98
C MET A 89 -0.18 5.04 1.64
N TYR A 90 -1.19 5.38 2.43
CA TYR A 90 -1.96 6.63 2.28
C TYR A 90 -1.09 7.85 2.56
N ALA A 91 -0.30 7.83 3.64
CA ALA A 91 0.64 8.90 3.96
C ALA A 91 1.70 9.07 2.86
N LEU A 92 2.27 7.96 2.35
CA LEU A 92 3.26 7.99 1.27
C LEU A 92 2.67 8.56 -0.03
N THR A 93 1.47 8.10 -0.39
CA THR A 93 0.75 8.58 -1.58
C THR A 93 0.44 10.07 -1.49
N ALA A 94 -0.03 10.52 -0.32
CA ALA A 94 -0.33 11.92 -0.05
C ALA A 94 0.90 12.81 -0.20
N LEU A 95 2.03 12.41 0.40
CA LEU A 95 3.29 13.14 0.30
C LEU A 95 3.80 13.18 -1.14
N TRP A 96 3.69 12.07 -1.87
CA TRP A 96 4.07 12.03 -3.28
C TRP A 96 3.20 12.94 -4.15
N ALA A 97 1.87 12.93 -3.95
CA ALA A 97 0.95 13.80 -4.67
C ALA A 97 1.23 15.29 -4.37
N TYR A 98 1.52 15.61 -3.11
CA TYR A 98 1.95 16.95 -2.70
C TYR A 98 3.26 17.35 -3.40
N ASP A 99 4.29 16.50 -3.35
CA ASP A 99 5.58 16.76 -3.98
C ASP A 99 5.46 16.94 -5.49
N LEU A 100 4.63 16.14 -6.17
CA LEU A 100 4.35 16.33 -7.59
C LEU A 100 3.59 17.62 -7.89
N THR A 101 2.79 18.12 -6.95
CA THR A 101 2.06 19.37 -7.11
C THR A 101 2.99 20.57 -6.93
N PHE A 102 3.80 20.58 -5.88
CA PHE A 102 4.57 21.76 -5.47
C PHE A 102 6.05 21.74 -5.91
N SER A 103 6.64 20.59 -6.23
CA SER A 103 8.07 20.48 -6.59
C SER A 103 8.28 20.12 -8.06
N SER A 104 8.73 21.10 -8.85
CA SER A 104 9.14 20.89 -10.25
C SER A 104 10.31 19.90 -10.38
N LEU A 105 11.22 19.91 -9.40
CA LEU A 105 12.32 18.96 -9.30
C LEU A 105 11.79 17.53 -9.19
N ARG A 106 10.86 17.26 -8.27
CA ARG A 106 10.27 15.91 -8.07
C ARG A 106 9.53 15.42 -9.31
N ARG A 107 8.78 16.30 -9.98
CA ARG A 107 8.17 15.99 -11.28
C ARG A 107 9.21 15.57 -12.33
N GLY A 108 10.32 16.31 -12.43
CA GLY A 108 11.42 15.96 -13.34
C GLY A 108 12.06 14.62 -13.00
N GLN A 109 12.23 14.33 -11.71
CA GLN A 109 12.77 13.05 -11.22
C GLN A 109 11.85 11.88 -11.58
N PHE A 110 10.55 12.02 -11.33
CA PHE A 110 9.55 11.01 -11.70
C PHE A 110 9.54 10.79 -13.22
N ALA A 111 9.44 11.85 -14.02
CA ALA A 111 9.44 11.74 -15.48
C ALA A 111 10.71 11.07 -16.02
N PHE A 112 11.87 11.36 -15.43
CA PHE A 112 13.13 10.70 -15.79
C PHE A 112 13.10 9.20 -15.42
N ALA A 113 12.62 8.84 -14.23
CA ALA A 113 12.49 7.46 -13.80
C ALA A 113 11.58 6.67 -14.74
N VAL A 114 10.37 7.18 -15.00
CA VAL A 114 9.40 6.58 -15.94
C VAL A 114 10.00 6.34 -17.32
N ARG A 115 10.76 7.31 -17.87
CA ARG A 115 11.41 7.16 -19.18
C ARG A 115 12.48 6.07 -19.18
N ARG A 116 13.27 5.97 -18.10
CA ARG A 116 14.35 4.99 -18.00
C ARG A 116 13.82 3.56 -17.86
N SER A 117 12.70 3.37 -17.16
CA SER A 117 12.03 2.08 -16.98
C SER A 117 10.73 1.96 -17.80
N ARG A 118 10.68 2.58 -18.99
CA ARG A 118 9.44 2.74 -19.78
C ARG A 118 8.64 1.46 -20.01
N TRP A 119 9.31 0.32 -20.15
CA TRP A 119 8.65 -0.97 -20.37
C TRP A 119 7.94 -1.48 -19.11
N ILE A 120 8.66 -1.54 -17.99
CA ILE A 120 8.09 -1.97 -16.70
C ILE A 120 7.00 -1.01 -16.28
N THR A 121 7.27 0.29 -16.37
CA THR A 121 6.31 1.32 -16.02
C THR A 121 5.10 1.31 -16.95
N GLY A 122 5.30 1.13 -18.26
CA GLY A 122 4.23 0.97 -19.23
C GLY A 122 3.35 -0.24 -18.93
N PHE A 123 3.93 -1.39 -18.57
CA PHE A 123 3.19 -2.58 -18.19
C PHE A 123 2.34 -2.36 -16.93
N VAL A 124 2.91 -1.76 -15.88
CA VAL A 124 2.16 -1.42 -14.66
C VAL A 124 1.00 -0.49 -14.96
N PHE A 125 1.22 0.59 -15.72
CA PHE A 125 0.13 1.50 -16.10
C PHE A 125 -0.91 0.84 -17.01
N ALA A 126 -0.49 -0.04 -17.93
CA ALA A 126 -1.41 -0.79 -18.79
C ALA A 126 -2.29 -1.74 -17.96
N LEU A 127 -1.73 -2.42 -16.96
CA LEU A 127 -2.49 -3.29 -16.05
C LEU A 127 -3.60 -2.51 -15.31
N PHE A 128 -3.25 -1.36 -14.72
CA PHE A 128 -4.25 -0.51 -14.05
C PHE A 128 -5.22 0.14 -15.05
N GLY A 129 -4.75 0.49 -16.24
CA GLY A 129 -5.58 1.01 -17.33
C GLY A 129 -6.62 0.00 -17.79
N LEU A 130 -6.22 -1.27 -17.97
CA LEU A 130 -7.15 -2.36 -18.28
C LEU A 130 -8.16 -2.57 -17.16
N GLY A 131 -7.72 -2.53 -15.89
CA GLY A 131 -8.62 -2.58 -14.74
C GLY A 131 -9.66 -1.46 -14.77
N LEU A 132 -9.25 -0.22 -15.05
CA LEU A 132 -10.15 0.92 -15.18
C LEU A 132 -11.16 0.74 -16.33
N LEU A 133 -10.68 0.31 -17.50
CA LEU A 133 -11.52 0.06 -18.67
C LEU A 133 -12.49 -1.10 -18.48
N SER A 134 -12.18 -2.05 -17.59
CA SER A 134 -13.06 -3.18 -17.26
C SER A 134 -14.19 -2.83 -16.30
N LEU A 135 -14.11 -1.71 -15.56
CA LEU A 135 -15.12 -1.34 -14.54
C LEU A 135 -16.57 -1.27 -15.06
N PRO A 136 -16.86 -0.76 -16.26
CA PRO A 136 -18.22 -0.76 -16.80
C PRO A 136 -18.77 -2.17 -17.04
N MET A 137 -17.90 -3.15 -17.29
CA MET A 137 -18.27 -4.54 -17.51
C MET A 137 -18.30 -5.38 -16.23
N ALA A 138 -17.90 -4.82 -15.08
CA ALA A 138 -17.87 -5.55 -13.83
C ALA A 138 -19.28 -5.82 -13.29
N GLU A 139 -19.56 -7.08 -12.97
CA GLU A 139 -20.68 -7.47 -12.12
C GLU A 139 -20.48 -6.86 -10.72
N GLY A 140 -21.54 -6.33 -10.11
CA GLY A 140 -21.43 -5.69 -8.79
C GLY A 140 -20.62 -4.38 -8.79
N ARG A 141 -20.88 -3.47 -9.74
CA ARG A 141 -20.18 -2.18 -9.88
C ARG A 141 -20.03 -1.38 -8.57
N SER A 142 -21.02 -1.44 -7.69
CA SER A 142 -21.02 -0.76 -6.38
C SER A 142 -19.88 -1.21 -5.48
N ILE A 143 -19.38 -2.45 -5.63
CA ILE A 143 -18.26 -3.02 -4.87
C ILE A 143 -16.97 -2.88 -5.68
N SER A 144 -17.02 -3.21 -6.98
CA SER A 144 -15.85 -3.26 -7.85
C SER A 144 -15.16 -1.90 -8.06
N ILE A 145 -15.94 -0.82 -8.15
CA ILE A 145 -15.39 0.53 -8.36
C ILE A 145 -14.58 1.02 -7.15
N PRO A 146 -15.13 1.02 -5.91
CA PRO A 146 -14.33 1.37 -4.71
C PRO A 146 -13.10 0.51 -4.53
N GLU A 147 -13.21 -0.80 -4.82
CA GLU A 147 -12.12 -1.74 -4.71
C GLU A 147 -10.99 -1.45 -5.70
N PHE A 148 -11.30 -1.11 -6.96
CA PHE A 148 -10.31 -0.68 -7.93
C PHE A 148 -9.54 0.57 -7.47
N PHE A 149 -10.25 1.60 -6.99
CA PHE A 149 -9.58 2.80 -6.50
C PHE A 149 -8.74 2.54 -5.25
N ARG A 150 -9.21 1.65 -4.38
CA ARG A 150 -8.42 1.15 -3.25
C ARG A 150 -7.12 0.50 -3.74
N HIS A 151 -7.16 -0.31 -4.79
CA HIS A 151 -5.95 -0.89 -5.39
C HIS A 151 -5.02 0.15 -6.00
N VAL A 152 -5.56 1.17 -6.70
CA VAL A 152 -4.76 2.28 -7.23
C VAL A 152 -4.00 2.99 -6.11
N ILE A 153 -4.66 3.30 -5.01
CA ILE A 153 -4.06 4.02 -3.88
C ILE A 153 -3.04 3.15 -3.13
N ILE A 154 -3.27 1.84 -3.00
CA ILE A 154 -2.38 0.95 -2.23
C ILE A 154 -1.18 0.49 -3.06
N TRP A 155 -1.32 0.36 -4.38
CA TRP A 155 -0.30 -0.25 -5.24
C TRP A 155 0.27 0.70 -6.27
N LEU A 156 -0.57 1.33 -7.10
CA LEU A 156 -0.09 2.17 -8.21
C LEU A 156 0.59 3.45 -7.71
N LEU A 157 -0.01 4.14 -6.74
CA LEU A 157 0.52 5.41 -6.24
C LEU A 157 1.80 5.22 -5.40
N PRO A 158 1.89 4.20 -4.50
CA PRO A 158 3.14 3.87 -3.83
C PRO A 158 4.23 3.41 -4.78
N TYR A 159 3.91 2.68 -5.85
CA TYR A 159 4.87 2.37 -6.91
C TYR A 159 5.44 3.65 -7.54
N CYS A 160 4.59 4.62 -7.85
CA CYS A 160 5.04 5.91 -8.37
C CYS A 160 5.89 6.68 -7.34
N ALA A 161 5.56 6.59 -6.05
CA ALA A 161 6.36 7.18 -4.98
C ALA A 161 7.75 6.54 -4.87
N VAL A 162 7.84 5.21 -4.96
CA VAL A 162 9.11 4.47 -4.98
C VAL A 162 9.97 4.93 -6.17
N LEU A 163 9.41 5.04 -7.38
CA LEU A 163 10.13 5.55 -8.55
C LEU A 163 10.69 6.97 -8.34
N THR A 164 9.96 7.83 -7.62
CA THR A 164 10.39 9.20 -7.33
C THR A 164 11.50 9.25 -6.27
N TYR A 165 11.35 8.50 -5.18
CA TYR A 165 12.18 8.66 -3.98
C TYR A 165 13.36 7.68 -3.89
N VAL A 166 13.19 6.44 -4.34
CA VAL A 166 14.23 5.40 -4.30
C VAL A 166 15.06 5.46 -5.58
N ARG A 167 16.12 6.27 -5.53
CA ARG A 167 16.96 6.55 -6.73
C ARG A 167 18.39 6.03 -6.62
N ARG A 168 18.91 5.89 -5.40
CA ARG A 168 20.27 5.42 -5.19
C ARG A 168 20.23 3.91 -4.99
N GLN A 169 21.24 3.21 -5.51
CA GLN A 169 21.40 1.77 -5.30
C GLN A 169 21.33 1.40 -3.81
N ARG A 170 21.94 2.22 -2.94
CA ARG A 170 21.87 2.03 -1.49
C ARG A 170 20.45 2.02 -0.93
N ASP A 171 19.55 2.86 -1.48
CA ASP A 171 18.18 2.98 -0.99
C ASP A 171 17.36 1.76 -1.45
N MET A 172 17.66 1.25 -2.65
CA MET A 172 17.11 -0.01 -3.17
C MET A 172 17.57 -1.22 -2.36
N VAL A 173 18.88 -1.32 -2.09
CA VAL A 173 19.45 -2.39 -1.24
C VAL A 173 18.86 -2.33 0.17
N LEU A 174 18.66 -1.12 0.72
CA LEU A 174 17.98 -0.97 2.01
C LEU A 174 16.54 -1.48 1.96
N ALA A 175 15.77 -1.13 0.92
CA ALA A 175 14.40 -1.63 0.75
C ALA A 175 14.36 -3.16 0.67
N LEU A 176 15.26 -3.76 -0.12
CA LEU A 176 15.38 -5.21 -0.24
C LEU A 176 15.76 -5.88 1.08
N LYS A 177 16.71 -5.31 1.83
CA LYS A 177 17.08 -5.81 3.17
C LYS A 177 15.92 -5.73 4.14
N VAL A 178 15.19 -4.61 4.18
CA VAL A 178 14.01 -4.44 5.04
C VAL A 178 12.92 -5.45 4.67
N PHE A 179 12.70 -5.66 3.38
CA PHE A 179 11.73 -6.64 2.88
C PHE A 179 12.14 -8.08 3.25
N ALA A 180 13.42 -8.44 3.09
CA ALA A 180 13.97 -9.75 3.47
C ALA A 180 13.88 -9.99 4.98
N ILE A 181 14.20 -8.99 5.81
CA ILE A 181 14.02 -9.04 7.27
C ILE A 181 12.54 -9.27 7.61
N GLY A 182 11.64 -8.54 6.95
CA GLY A 182 10.20 -8.74 7.13
C GLY A 182 9.76 -10.16 6.76
N GLY A 183 10.28 -10.70 5.65
CA GLY A 183 10.05 -12.09 5.26
C GLY A 183 10.56 -13.11 6.29
N PHE A 184 11.75 -12.90 6.84
CA PHE A 184 12.31 -13.74 7.89
C PHE A 184 11.45 -13.71 9.17
N ILE A 185 10.97 -12.54 9.58
CA ILE A 185 10.05 -12.41 10.73
C ILE A 185 8.76 -13.20 10.49
N VAL A 186 8.18 -13.10 9.29
CA VAL A 186 6.97 -13.87 8.93
C VAL A 186 7.22 -15.37 8.96
N ALA A 187 8.38 -15.83 8.46
CA ALA A 187 8.77 -17.23 8.52
C ALA A 187 8.94 -17.72 9.98
N ALA A 188 9.54 -16.90 10.84
CA ALA A 188 9.67 -17.22 12.27
C ALA A 188 8.30 -17.29 12.96
N ILE A 189 7.39 -16.34 12.67
CA ILE A 189 6.01 -16.37 13.17
C ILE A 189 5.30 -17.64 12.69
N ALA A 190 5.44 -18.00 11.42
CA ALA A 190 4.85 -19.20 10.84
C ALA A 190 5.32 -20.49 11.54
N LEU A 191 6.63 -20.60 11.82
CA LEU A 191 7.18 -21.74 12.57
C LEU A 191 6.64 -21.79 14.00
N ALA A 192 6.49 -20.64 14.66
CA ALA A 192 5.91 -20.54 15.99
C ALA A 192 4.41 -20.90 16.01
N GLU A 193 3.63 -20.44 15.03
CA GLU A 193 2.21 -20.81 14.86
C GLU A 193 2.07 -22.32 14.61
N ALA A 194 2.95 -22.91 13.79
CA ALA A 194 2.96 -24.34 13.51
C ALA A 194 3.29 -25.18 14.75
N ALA A 195 4.25 -24.75 15.57
CA ALA A 195 4.64 -25.45 16.80
C ALA A 195 3.58 -25.34 17.91
N SER A 196 2.91 -24.19 18.03
CA SER A 196 1.90 -23.95 19.06
C SER A 196 0.50 -24.45 18.69
N GLY A 197 0.23 -24.69 17.40
CA GLY A 197 -1.10 -25.03 16.90
C GLY A 197 -2.11 -23.89 17.07
N GLN A 198 -1.65 -22.66 17.33
CA GLN A 198 -2.48 -21.48 17.56
C GLN A 198 -2.00 -20.31 16.71
N LEU A 199 -2.93 -19.46 16.29
CA LEU A 199 -2.57 -18.21 15.63
C LEU A 199 -1.98 -17.23 16.64
N LEU A 200 -0.82 -16.68 16.32
CA LEU A 200 -0.15 -15.67 17.13
C LEU A 200 -0.96 -14.37 17.19
N ALA A 201 -1.91 -14.21 16.26
CA ALA A 201 -2.95 -13.20 16.28
C ALA A 201 -3.82 -13.22 17.55
N HIS A 202 -3.92 -14.35 18.26
CA HIS A 202 -4.60 -14.42 19.56
C HIS A 202 -3.98 -13.46 20.59
N LEU A 203 -2.66 -13.21 20.53
CA LEU A 203 -1.99 -12.25 21.42
C LEU A 203 -2.43 -10.79 21.16
N LEU A 204 -2.94 -10.53 19.95
CA LEU A 204 -3.40 -9.21 19.53
C LEU A 204 -4.93 -9.06 19.66
N SER A 205 -5.65 -10.13 20.04
CA SER A 205 -7.11 -10.11 20.21
C SER A 205 -7.61 -9.04 21.19
N PRO A 206 -6.93 -8.74 22.32
CA PRO A 206 -7.39 -7.72 23.25
C PRO A 206 -7.40 -6.30 22.66
N PHE A 207 -6.69 -6.08 21.55
CA PHE A 207 -6.47 -4.76 20.97
C PHE A 207 -7.27 -4.46 19.70
N ILE A 208 -7.93 -5.47 19.10
CA ILE A 208 -8.52 -5.35 17.76
C ILE A 208 -10.04 -5.45 17.82
N ASP A 209 -10.52 -6.58 18.32
CA ASP A 209 -11.94 -6.83 18.53
C ASP A 209 -12.05 -8.05 19.45
N ASN A 210 -12.66 -7.91 20.62
CA ASN A 210 -12.81 -9.00 21.60
C ASN A 210 -13.82 -10.07 21.14
N SER A 211 -14.17 -10.10 19.85
CA SER A 211 -15.10 -11.03 19.26
C SER A 211 -14.41 -12.39 19.04
N ALA A 212 -14.63 -13.33 19.96
CA ALA A 212 -14.18 -14.72 19.83
C ALA A 212 -14.61 -15.37 18.51
N GLU A 213 -15.71 -14.90 17.93
CA GLU A 213 -16.23 -15.33 16.62
C GLU A 213 -15.32 -14.91 15.45
N TRP A 214 -14.77 -13.68 15.47
CA TRP A 214 -13.82 -13.23 14.45
C TRP A 214 -12.54 -14.07 14.48
N LEU A 215 -12.04 -14.37 15.68
CA LEU A 215 -10.83 -15.17 15.86
C LEU A 215 -11.03 -16.61 15.36
N ARG A 216 -12.19 -17.20 15.66
CA ARG A 216 -12.59 -18.52 15.15
C ARG A 216 -12.74 -18.55 13.62
N ASN A 217 -13.38 -17.54 13.05
CA ASN A 217 -13.52 -17.43 11.58
C ASN A 217 -12.15 -17.27 10.90
N THR A 218 -11.24 -16.50 11.49
CA THR A 218 -9.87 -16.32 10.97
C THR A 218 -9.04 -17.60 11.11
N GLN A 219 -9.17 -18.33 12.23
CA GLN A 219 -8.54 -19.65 12.43
C GLN A 219 -9.06 -20.68 11.44
N ALA A 220 -10.37 -20.75 11.23
CA ALA A 220 -11.00 -21.66 10.28
C ALA A 220 -10.53 -21.41 8.83
N GLN A 221 -10.24 -20.16 8.46
CA GLN A 221 -9.68 -19.83 7.15
C GLN A 221 -8.21 -20.29 6.98
N LYS A 222 -7.44 -20.38 8.07
CA LYS A 222 -6.03 -20.82 8.04
C LYS A 222 -5.86 -22.33 8.14
N ILE A 223 -6.87 -23.05 8.61
CA ILE A 223 -6.87 -24.52 8.71
C ILE A 223 -7.61 -25.07 7.49
N ARG A 224 -6.88 -25.73 6.56
CA ARG A 224 -7.48 -26.43 5.43
C ARG A 224 -7.06 -27.90 5.50
N ASP A 225 -8.04 -28.80 5.46
CA ASP A 225 -7.82 -30.25 5.54
C ASP A 225 -7.10 -30.68 6.84
N GLY A 226 -7.34 -29.96 7.95
CA GLY A 226 -6.71 -30.24 9.25
C GLY A 226 -5.26 -29.76 9.39
N VAL A 227 -4.70 -29.11 8.36
CA VAL A 227 -3.30 -28.63 8.37
C VAL A 227 -3.25 -27.11 8.45
N PHE A 228 -2.38 -26.57 9.31
CA PHE A 228 -2.13 -25.14 9.44
C PHE A 228 -1.39 -24.60 8.22
N ARG A 229 -1.94 -23.56 7.59
CA ARG A 229 -1.26 -22.80 6.54
C ARG A 229 -0.78 -21.46 7.09
N ALA A 230 0.54 -21.29 7.08
CA ALA A 230 1.13 -19.98 7.24
C ALA A 230 0.69 -19.09 6.08
N GLN A 231 -0.05 -18.01 6.36
CA GLN A 231 -0.50 -17.04 5.38
C GLN A 231 -0.05 -15.65 5.81
N SER A 232 0.76 -15.02 4.95
CA SER A 232 1.15 -13.61 5.09
C SER A 232 0.05 -12.70 4.52
N SER A 233 0.32 -11.40 4.45
CA SER A 233 -0.47 -10.40 3.74
C SER A 233 -0.79 -10.71 2.27
N HIS A 234 -0.08 -11.64 1.64
CA HIS A 234 -0.45 -12.12 0.31
C HIS A 234 -1.62 -13.10 0.41
N THR A 235 -2.65 -12.87 -0.42
CA THR A 235 -3.81 -13.76 -0.56
C THR A 235 -3.42 -15.22 -0.83
N HIS A 236 -2.23 -15.44 -1.40
CA HIS A 236 -1.57 -16.74 -1.46
C HIS A 236 -0.19 -16.68 -0.77
N PRO A 237 0.05 -17.46 0.30
CA PRO A 237 1.35 -17.49 0.97
C PRO A 237 2.49 -17.90 0.04
N LEU A 238 2.19 -18.71 -0.98
CA LEU A 238 3.14 -19.15 -2.01
C LEU A 238 3.72 -17.96 -2.78
N SER A 239 2.92 -16.94 -3.12
CA SER A 239 3.37 -15.83 -3.96
C SER A 239 4.28 -14.85 -3.23
N LEU A 240 4.11 -14.66 -1.91
CA LEU A 240 5.11 -13.94 -1.11
C LEU A 240 6.41 -14.75 -0.99
N GLY A 241 6.30 -16.06 -0.73
CA GLY A 241 7.45 -16.95 -0.64
C GLY A 241 8.28 -16.97 -1.94
N GLU A 242 7.62 -17.08 -3.08
CA GLU A 242 8.23 -16.96 -4.41
C GLU A 242 8.87 -15.59 -4.61
N HIS A 243 8.19 -14.51 -4.24
CA HIS A 243 8.74 -13.16 -4.36
C HIS A 243 9.97 -12.95 -3.45
N LEU A 244 9.95 -13.47 -2.23
CA LEU A 244 11.08 -13.43 -1.30
C LEU A 244 12.24 -14.30 -1.78
N ALA A 245 11.96 -15.50 -2.31
CA ALA A 245 12.98 -16.38 -2.88
C ALA A 245 13.67 -15.75 -4.09
N LEU A 246 12.92 -15.03 -4.94
CA LEU A 246 13.45 -14.31 -6.10
C LEU A 246 14.23 -13.05 -5.71
N THR A 247 13.92 -12.44 -4.56
CA THR A 247 14.58 -11.21 -4.09
C THR A 247 15.73 -11.46 -3.11
N ALA A 248 15.81 -12.64 -2.49
CA ALA A 248 16.88 -13.00 -1.56
C ALA A 248 18.31 -12.86 -2.14
N PRO A 249 18.60 -13.24 -3.41
CA PRO A 249 19.93 -13.05 -4.00
C PRO A 249 20.31 -11.58 -4.19
N LEU A 250 19.33 -10.67 -4.21
CA LEU A 250 19.56 -9.23 -4.38
C LEU A 250 19.82 -8.52 -3.03
N ALA A 251 19.58 -9.20 -1.91
CA ALA A 251 19.73 -8.67 -0.56
C ALA A 251 21.07 -9.07 0.11
N LEU A 252 21.73 -10.13 -0.37
CA LEU A 252 23.06 -10.61 0.02
C LEU A 252 24.15 -9.85 -0.75
#